data_AF-A7ESM6-F1
#
_entry.id   AF-A7ESM6-F1
#
_cell.length_a   1.000
_cell.length_b   1.000
_cell.length_c   1.000
_cell.angle_alpha   90.00
_cell.angle_beta   90.00
_cell.angle_gamma   90.00
#
_symmetry.space_group_name_H-M   'P 1'
#
loop_
_entity.id
_entity.type
_entity.pdbx_description
1 polymer ?
#
loop_
_entity_poly.entity_id
_entity_poly.type
_entity_poly.pdbx_seq_one_letter_code
_entity_poly.pdbx_strand_id
1 'polypeptide(L)'
;MAIYRILKHLASTYNIAQVGESIFAANKTTHLLASPAGKGNIMFGFNTLNKALQELPDFLKENGYKNPENPLETAFHRAFDTKEHFFPYIQQFPDTMRYFYPSLTASKSPVPWTSVIPLAEKLREADKEKPLFVDIGGEHGYQCDAFRKAIAEYDFSGRVINQDLPGTLATAPKHDDI
;
A
#
# COMPACT_ATOMS: atom_id res chain seq x y z
N MET A 1 -25.56 5.79 24.78
CA MET A 1 -24.42 6.49 25.42
C MET A 1 -23.08 6.27 24.70
N ALA A 2 -22.70 5.05 24.31
CA ALA A 2 -21.39 4.76 23.70
C ALA A 2 -21.14 5.46 22.35
N ILE A 3 -22.08 5.37 21.40
CA ILE A 3 -21.98 5.99 20.07
C ILE A 3 -21.77 7.51 20.17
N TYR A 4 -22.52 8.18 21.04
CA TYR A 4 -22.39 9.63 21.24
C TYR A 4 -20.97 10.03 21.68
N ARG A 5 -20.35 9.26 22.59
CA ARG A 5 -18.96 9.50 23.03
C ARG A 5 -17.95 9.31 21.89
N ILE A 6 -18.16 8.30 21.05
CA ILE A 6 -17.33 8.04 19.87
C ILE A 6 -17.46 9.21 18.87
N LEU A 7 -18.70 9.61 18.53
CA LEU A 7 -18.95 10.72 17.61
C LEU A 7 -18.38 12.04 18.16
N LYS A 8 -18.50 12.29 19.47
CA LYS A 8 -17.87 13.44 20.12
C LYS A 8 -16.33 13.44 19.96
N HIS A 9 -15.69 12.30 20.17
CA HIS A 9 -14.25 12.17 19.99
C HIS A 9 -13.82 12.33 18.53
N LEU A 10 -14.55 11.73 17.59
CA LEU A 10 -14.31 11.87 16.16
C LEU A 10 -14.50 13.33 15.70
N ALA A 11 -15.49 14.04 16.26
CA ALA A 11 -15.69 15.46 15.99
C ALA A 11 -14.54 16.32 16.55
N SER A 12 -14.07 16.04 17.78
CA SER A 12 -12.94 16.79 18.37
C SER A 12 -11.61 16.57 17.66
N THR A 13 -11.50 15.50 16.88
CA THR A 13 -10.31 15.15 16.07
C THR A 13 -10.51 15.44 14.58
N TYR A 14 -11.56 16.19 14.21
CA TYR A 14 -11.87 16.62 12.84
C TYR A 14 -12.16 15.47 11.85
N ASN A 15 -12.39 14.25 12.34
CA ASN A 15 -12.77 13.09 11.52
C ASN A 15 -14.20 13.18 10.99
N ILE A 16 -15.09 13.88 11.72
CA ILE A 16 -16.46 14.25 11.32
C ILE A 16 -16.72 15.70 11.75
N ALA A 17 -17.80 16.32 11.27
CA ALA A 17 -18.26 17.63 11.74
C ALA A 17 -19.36 17.46 12.80
N GLN A 18 -19.35 18.26 13.86
CA GLN A 18 -20.50 18.44 14.74
C GLN A 18 -21.23 19.72 14.32
N VAL A 19 -22.46 19.59 13.80
CA VAL A 19 -23.24 20.71 13.23
C VAL A 19 -24.40 21.16 14.11
N GLY A 20 -24.56 20.55 15.28
CA GLY A 20 -25.55 20.90 16.29
C GLY A 20 -25.37 20.08 17.56
N GLU A 21 -26.24 20.28 18.54
CA GLU A 21 -26.26 19.44 19.75
C GLU A 21 -26.61 18.00 19.37
N SER A 22 -25.64 17.09 19.52
CA SER A 22 -25.78 15.68 19.09
C SER A 22 -26.07 15.47 17.61
N ILE A 23 -25.84 16.47 16.75
CA ILE A 23 -25.98 16.38 15.29
C ILE A 23 -24.58 16.39 14.66
N PHE A 24 -24.30 15.39 13.85
CA PHE A 24 -23.01 15.20 13.19
C PHE A 24 -23.18 15.02 11.68
N ALA A 25 -22.18 15.46 10.91
CA ALA A 25 -22.17 15.37 9.45
C ALA A 25 -20.81 14.88 8.94
N ALA A 26 -20.81 14.26 7.76
CA ALA A 26 -19.59 13.90 7.06
C ALA A 26 -18.84 15.17 6.60
N ASN A 27 -17.52 15.12 6.64
CA ASN A 27 -16.64 16.17 6.12
C ASN A 27 -15.60 15.55 5.16
N LYS A 28 -14.65 16.35 4.67
CA LYS A 28 -13.59 15.90 3.76
C LYS A 28 -12.79 14.72 4.34
N THR A 29 -12.44 14.76 5.62
CA THR A 29 -11.76 13.66 6.33
C THR A 29 -12.63 12.41 6.37
N THR A 30 -13.92 12.54 6.69
CA THR A 30 -14.86 11.41 6.69
C THR A 30 -14.89 10.72 5.34
N HIS A 31 -14.98 11.49 4.25
CA HIS A 31 -14.98 10.95 2.89
C HIS A 31 -13.64 10.31 2.52
N LEU A 32 -12.52 10.89 2.92
CA LEU A 32 -11.20 10.30 2.74
C LEU A 32 -11.08 8.95 3.45
N LEU A 33 -11.47 8.86 4.72
CA LEU A 33 -11.43 7.63 5.50
C LEU A 33 -12.42 6.58 4.99
N ALA A 34 -13.55 7.00 4.43
CA ALA A 34 -14.55 6.12 3.83
C ALA A 34 -14.17 5.66 2.40
N SER A 35 -13.19 6.29 1.77
CA SER A 35 -12.70 5.85 0.45
C SER A 35 -12.10 4.43 0.55
N PRO A 36 -12.03 3.67 -0.57
CA PRO A 36 -11.38 2.35 -0.58
C PRO A 36 -9.95 2.40 -0.02
N ALA A 37 -9.18 3.42 -0.39
CA ALA A 37 -7.81 3.61 0.08
C ALA A 37 -7.74 3.88 1.59
N GLY A 38 -8.57 4.80 2.09
CA GLY A 38 -8.65 5.13 3.51
C GLY A 38 -9.08 3.94 4.37
N LYS A 39 -10.14 3.24 3.96
CA LYS A 39 -10.60 2.02 4.63
C LYS A 39 -9.54 0.93 4.58
N GLY A 40 -8.90 0.74 3.44
CA GLY A 40 -7.79 -0.19 3.26
C GLY A 40 -6.67 0.07 4.25
N ASN A 41 -6.19 1.31 4.32
CA ASN A 41 -5.10 1.70 5.22
C ASN A 41 -5.44 1.47 6.70
N ILE A 42 -6.64 1.89 7.14
CA ILE A 42 -7.07 1.69 8.53
C ILE A 42 -7.19 0.19 8.84
N MET A 43 -7.93 -0.56 8.03
CA MET A 43 -8.22 -1.96 8.31
C MET A 43 -6.98 -2.84 8.19
N PHE A 44 -6.15 -2.63 7.17
CA PHE A 44 -4.91 -3.39 7.02
C PHE A 44 -3.92 -3.04 8.14
N GLY A 45 -3.69 -1.75 8.40
CA GLY A 45 -2.76 -1.30 9.43
C GLY A 45 -3.15 -1.74 10.84
N PHE A 46 -4.44 -1.60 11.21
CA PHE A 46 -4.93 -2.02 12.52
C PHE A 46 -4.80 -3.52 12.76
N ASN A 47 -5.10 -4.33 11.73
CA ASN A 47 -5.05 -5.80 11.85
C ASN A 47 -3.66 -6.40 11.60
N THR A 48 -2.66 -5.60 11.22
CA THR A 48 -1.29 -6.06 10.95
C THR A 48 -0.25 -5.20 11.70
N LEU A 49 0.23 -4.13 11.05
CA LEU A 49 1.37 -3.31 11.47
C LEU A 49 1.21 -2.73 12.88
N ASN A 50 0.01 -2.26 13.25
CA ASN A 50 -0.21 -1.60 14.54
C ASN A 50 0.04 -2.53 15.74
N LYS A 51 -0.19 -3.84 15.59
CA LYS A 51 0.09 -4.81 16.65
C LYS A 51 1.60 -4.99 16.83
N ALA A 52 2.33 -5.12 15.72
CA ALA A 52 3.79 -5.20 15.72
C ALA A 52 4.43 -3.91 16.27
N LEU A 53 3.88 -2.74 15.94
CA LEU A 53 4.36 -1.45 16.45
C LEU A 53 4.13 -1.27 17.96
N GLN A 54 3.04 -1.81 18.50
CA GLN A 54 2.81 -1.81 19.95
C GLN A 54 3.79 -2.73 20.69
N GLU A 55 4.20 -3.83 20.07
CA GLU A 55 5.18 -4.77 20.63
C GLU A 55 6.63 -4.29 20.49
N LEU A 56 6.89 -3.43 19.50
CA LEU A 56 8.24 -3.00 19.13
C LEU A 56 9.08 -2.43 20.30
N PRO A 57 8.57 -1.57 21.19
CA PRO A 57 9.37 -1.03 22.29
C PRO A 57 9.89 -2.10 23.24
N ASP A 58 9.04 -3.04 23.65
CA ASP A 58 9.42 -4.12 24.57
C ASP A 58 10.36 -5.11 23.89
N PHE A 59 10.09 -5.45 22.62
CA PHE A 59 10.99 -6.27 21.81
C PHE A 59 12.39 -5.65 21.70
N LEU A 60 12.50 -4.35 21.39
CA LEU A 60 13.80 -3.68 21.28
C LEU A 60 14.53 -3.64 22.62
N LYS A 61 13.82 -3.35 23.72
CA LYS A 61 14.40 -3.31 25.07
C LYS A 61 14.98 -4.66 25.47
N GLU A 62 14.26 -5.76 25.23
CA GLU A 62 14.71 -7.11 25.56
C GLU A 62 15.91 -7.54 24.73
N ASN A 63 16.01 -7.09 23.48
CA ASN A 63 17.12 -7.37 22.58
C ASN A 63 18.29 -6.37 22.73
N GLY A 64 18.27 -5.52 23.76
CA GLY A 64 19.32 -4.55 24.02
C GLY A 64 19.50 -3.53 22.90
N TYR A 65 18.42 -3.20 22.18
CA TYR A 65 18.38 -2.26 21.05
C TYR A 65 19.35 -2.61 19.92
N LYS A 66 19.72 -3.89 19.78
CA LYS A 66 20.56 -4.35 18.68
C LYS A 66 19.71 -4.54 17.42
N ASN A 67 20.37 -4.41 16.27
CA ASN A 67 19.74 -4.78 15.01
C ASN A 67 19.44 -6.29 15.03
N PRO A 68 18.27 -6.72 14.53
CA PRO A 68 17.95 -8.14 14.44
C PRO A 68 18.89 -8.83 13.45
N GLU A 69 19.43 -9.99 13.84
CA GLU A 69 20.28 -10.83 12.97
C GLU A 69 19.43 -11.82 12.15
N ASN A 70 18.24 -12.16 12.66
CA ASN A 70 17.30 -13.08 12.03
C ASN A 70 16.04 -12.32 11.56
N PRO A 71 15.71 -12.31 10.26
CA PRO A 71 14.49 -11.67 9.75
C PRO A 71 13.19 -12.30 10.27
N LEU A 72 13.27 -13.50 10.87
CA LEU A 72 12.15 -14.20 11.53
C LEU A 72 12.06 -13.94 13.04
N GLU A 73 12.88 -13.04 13.57
CA GLU A 73 12.85 -12.63 14.98
C GLU A 73 12.71 -11.12 15.05
N THR A 74 11.46 -10.67 14.98
CA THR A 74 11.10 -9.24 15.02
C THR A 74 9.87 -9.04 15.90
N ALA A 75 9.55 -7.78 16.21
CA ALA A 75 8.33 -7.43 16.93
C ALA A 75 7.04 -7.97 16.28
N PHE A 76 7.03 -8.18 14.96
CA PHE A 76 5.90 -8.85 14.28
C PHE A 76 5.72 -10.30 14.76
N HIS A 77 6.81 -11.07 14.79
CA HIS A 77 6.78 -12.48 15.19
C HIS A 77 6.31 -12.64 16.63
N ARG A 78 6.77 -11.75 17.51
CA ARG A 78 6.31 -11.70 18.90
C ARG A 78 4.84 -11.29 19.00
N ALA A 79 4.44 -10.23 18.31
CA ALA A 79 3.07 -9.73 18.34
C ALA A 79 2.05 -10.76 17.84
N PHE A 80 2.41 -11.55 16.83
CA PHE A 80 1.50 -12.50 16.19
C PHE A 80 1.73 -13.96 16.58
N ASP A 81 2.68 -14.23 17.48
CA ASP A 81 3.11 -15.57 17.90
C ASP A 81 3.30 -16.51 16.69
N THR A 82 4.17 -16.09 15.78
CA THR A 82 4.41 -16.78 14.50
C THR A 82 5.89 -16.90 14.19
N LYS A 83 6.24 -17.93 13.40
CA LYS A 83 7.58 -18.17 12.85
C LYS A 83 7.62 -17.99 11.33
N GLU A 84 6.52 -17.56 10.74
CA GLU A 84 6.42 -17.34 9.30
C GLU A 84 6.84 -15.92 8.92
N HIS A 85 7.36 -15.77 7.70
CA HIS A 85 7.49 -14.45 7.09
C HIS A 85 6.13 -13.75 7.02
N PHE A 86 6.18 -12.40 7.05
CA PHE A 86 4.99 -11.55 7.09
C PHE A 86 3.95 -11.92 6.02
N PHE A 87 4.33 -11.98 4.74
CA PHE A 87 3.41 -12.22 3.63
C PHE A 87 2.74 -13.59 3.67
N PRO A 88 3.48 -14.72 3.79
CA PRO A 88 2.87 -16.04 3.99
C PRO A 88 1.86 -16.08 5.16
N TYR A 89 2.22 -15.45 6.29
CA TYR A 89 1.33 -15.41 7.45
C TYR A 89 0.03 -14.65 7.16
N ILE A 90 0.12 -13.41 6.65
CA ILE A 90 -1.10 -12.60 6.41
C ILE A 90 -1.98 -13.18 5.30
N GLN A 91 -1.41 -13.93 4.34
CA GLN A 91 -2.15 -14.60 3.27
C GLN A 91 -3.13 -15.67 3.80
N GLN A 92 -2.92 -16.18 5.01
CA GLN A 92 -3.86 -17.10 5.67
C GLN A 92 -5.16 -16.40 6.13
N PHE A 93 -5.18 -15.06 6.14
CA PHE A 93 -6.31 -14.25 6.61
C PHE A 93 -6.91 -13.45 5.45
N PRO A 94 -7.77 -14.05 4.60
CA PRO A 94 -8.32 -13.42 3.40
C PRO A 94 -9.09 -12.12 3.70
N ASP A 95 -9.74 -12.04 4.87
CA ASP A 95 -10.45 -10.85 5.34
C ASP A 95 -9.54 -9.64 5.60
N THR A 96 -8.28 -9.87 5.95
CA THR A 96 -7.25 -8.84 6.09
C THR A 96 -6.62 -8.54 4.73
N MET A 97 -6.32 -9.59 3.95
CA MET A 97 -5.68 -9.46 2.64
C MET A 97 -6.48 -8.63 1.63
N ARG A 98 -7.82 -8.68 1.66
CA ARG A 98 -8.65 -7.82 0.79
C ARG A 98 -8.40 -6.32 0.98
N TYR A 99 -7.82 -5.90 2.10
CA TYR A 99 -7.48 -4.50 2.39
C TYR A 99 -6.03 -4.15 2.02
N PHE A 100 -5.18 -5.13 1.70
CA PHE A 100 -3.77 -4.90 1.38
C PHE A 100 -3.60 -3.95 0.20
N TYR A 101 -4.14 -4.29 -0.97
CA TYR A 101 -3.99 -3.43 -2.14
C TYR A 101 -4.57 -2.02 -1.95
N PRO A 102 -5.82 -1.84 -1.48
CA PRO A 102 -6.33 -0.51 -1.20
C PRO A 102 -5.44 0.28 -0.21
N SER A 103 -4.83 -0.37 0.79
CA SER A 103 -3.90 0.29 1.72
C SER A 103 -2.67 0.86 1.01
N LEU A 104 -2.10 0.15 0.03
CA LEU A 104 -0.95 0.63 -0.76
C LEU A 104 -1.31 1.87 -1.58
N THR A 105 -2.57 1.97 -2.03
CA THR A 105 -3.02 3.14 -2.81
C THR A 105 -3.20 4.40 -1.97
N ALA A 106 -3.30 4.29 -0.64
CA ALA A 106 -3.52 5.43 0.26
C ALA A 106 -2.30 6.37 0.34
N SER A 107 -1.10 5.85 0.11
CA SER A 107 0.16 6.59 0.19
C SER A 107 0.79 6.86 -1.17
N LYS A 108 0.02 6.75 -2.27
CA LYS A 108 0.55 7.04 -3.61
C LYS A 108 1.03 8.49 -3.70
N SER A 109 2.28 8.65 -4.10
CA SER A 109 2.84 9.97 -4.43
C SER A 109 1.98 10.62 -5.52
N PRO A 110 1.62 11.91 -5.37
CA PRO A 110 0.94 12.64 -6.44
C PRO A 110 1.88 12.90 -7.63
N VAL A 111 3.18 12.77 -7.44
CA VAL A 111 4.20 12.92 -8.48
C VAL A 111 4.62 11.53 -8.96
N PRO A 112 4.39 11.19 -10.25
CA PRO A 112 4.88 9.93 -10.79
C PRO A 112 6.40 9.96 -10.90
N TRP A 113 7.07 8.83 -10.61
CA TRP A 113 8.53 8.75 -10.73
C TRP A 113 9.02 9.00 -12.17
N THR A 114 8.16 8.75 -13.15
CA THR A 114 8.43 8.97 -14.57
C THR A 114 8.61 10.45 -14.92
N SER A 115 8.13 11.38 -14.09
CA SER A 115 8.36 12.82 -14.31
C SER A 115 9.72 13.30 -13.84
N VAL A 116 10.45 12.52 -13.04
CA VAL A 116 11.79 12.89 -12.53
C VAL A 116 12.92 12.15 -13.24
N ILE A 117 12.59 11.13 -14.03
CA ILE A 117 13.57 10.38 -14.83
C ILE A 117 13.43 10.83 -16.29
N PRO A 118 14.52 11.25 -16.96
CA PRO A 118 14.48 11.66 -18.36
C PRO A 118 14.36 10.44 -19.29
N LEU A 119 13.17 9.83 -19.32
CA LEU A 119 12.91 8.56 -20.02
C LEU A 119 13.28 8.62 -21.50
N ALA A 120 12.97 9.74 -22.18
CA ALA A 120 13.28 9.90 -23.60
C ALA A 120 14.78 9.82 -23.91
N GLU A 121 15.62 10.36 -23.03
CA GLU A 121 17.07 10.27 -23.16
C GLU A 121 17.56 8.85 -22.86
N LYS A 122 17.05 8.25 -21.78
CA LYS A 122 17.44 6.90 -21.34
C LYS A 122 17.05 5.80 -22.32
N LEU A 123 15.96 5.98 -23.04
CA LEU A 123 15.41 5.00 -23.97
C LEU A 123 15.79 5.25 -25.43
N ARG A 124 16.51 6.34 -25.73
CA ARG A 124 16.90 6.72 -27.11
C ARG A 124 17.57 5.59 -27.88
N GLU A 125 18.45 4.85 -27.22
CA GLU A 125 19.23 3.75 -27.79
C GLU A 125 18.72 2.38 -27.31
N ALA A 126 17.48 2.32 -26.81
CA ALA A 126 16.91 1.07 -26.34
C ALA A 126 16.78 0.06 -27.50
N ASP A 127 17.21 -1.16 -27.24
CA ASP A 127 17.10 -2.29 -28.14
C ASP A 127 15.63 -2.71 -28.27
N LYS A 128 15.08 -2.60 -29.49
CA LYS A 128 13.66 -2.85 -29.79
C LYS A 128 13.22 -4.29 -29.52
N GLU A 129 14.16 -5.24 -29.51
CA GLU A 129 13.89 -6.65 -29.23
C GLU A 129 13.81 -6.94 -27.72
N LYS A 130 14.25 -5.99 -26.88
CA LYS A 130 14.26 -6.12 -25.43
C LYS A 130 13.07 -5.39 -24.77
N PRO A 131 12.66 -5.81 -23.57
CA PRO A 131 11.69 -5.05 -22.79
C PRO A 131 12.25 -3.67 -22.44
N LEU A 132 11.41 -2.64 -22.57
CA LEU A 132 11.72 -1.27 -22.16
C LEU A 132 11.62 -1.11 -20.64
N PHE A 133 10.70 -1.85 -20.02
CA PHE A 133 10.47 -1.78 -18.59
C PHE A 133 9.94 -3.13 -18.07
N VAL A 134 10.44 -3.53 -16.91
CA VAL A 134 9.99 -4.73 -16.19
C VAL A 134 9.73 -4.31 -14.74
N ASP A 135 8.47 -4.37 -14.33
CA ASP A 135 8.04 -4.05 -12.97
C ASP A 135 8.03 -5.34 -12.13
N ILE A 136 9.08 -5.55 -11.35
CA ILE A 136 9.26 -6.76 -10.53
C ILE A 136 8.58 -6.55 -9.17
N GLY A 137 7.56 -7.34 -8.88
CA GLY A 137 6.63 -7.07 -7.77
C GLY A 137 5.65 -5.94 -8.10
N GLY A 138 5.27 -5.82 -9.39
CA GLY A 138 4.45 -4.72 -9.91
C GLY A 138 2.96 -4.82 -9.59
N GLU A 139 2.54 -5.92 -8.96
CA GLU A 139 1.18 -6.13 -8.46
C GLU A 139 0.11 -5.91 -9.55
N HIS A 140 -0.73 -4.87 -9.43
CA HIS A 140 -1.77 -4.51 -10.41
C HIS A 140 -1.24 -3.70 -11.61
N GLY A 141 0.09 -3.58 -11.78
CA GLY A 141 0.74 -2.97 -12.94
C GLY A 141 0.69 -1.45 -13.01
N TYR A 142 0.52 -0.77 -11.87
CA TYR A 142 0.36 0.69 -11.85
C TYR A 142 1.62 1.43 -12.34
N GLN A 143 2.82 0.90 -12.07
CA GLN A 143 4.04 1.54 -12.57
C GLN A 143 4.23 1.28 -14.06
N CYS A 144 3.83 0.11 -14.57
CA CYS A 144 3.78 -0.15 -16.00
C CYS A 144 2.84 0.83 -16.73
N ASP A 145 1.65 1.08 -16.20
CA ASP A 145 0.70 2.07 -16.75
C ASP A 145 1.30 3.49 -16.71
N ALA A 146 1.89 3.90 -15.57
CA ALA A 146 2.56 5.18 -15.44
C ALA A 146 3.74 5.34 -16.42
N PHE A 147 4.51 4.28 -16.64
CA PHE A 147 5.60 4.23 -17.61
C PHE A 147 5.08 4.38 -19.04
N ARG A 148 4.08 3.60 -19.43
CA ARG A 148 3.45 3.67 -20.76
C ARG A 148 2.93 5.07 -21.06
N LYS A 149 2.21 5.69 -20.12
CA LYS A 149 1.71 7.06 -20.26
C LYS A 149 2.85 8.08 -20.46
N ALA A 150 3.95 7.91 -19.72
CA ALA A 150 5.07 8.85 -19.80
C ALA A 150 5.86 8.75 -21.12
N ILE A 151 5.83 7.59 -21.77
CA ILE A 151 6.52 7.38 -23.05
C ILE A 151 5.61 7.50 -24.27
N ALA A 152 4.30 7.73 -24.08
CA ALA A 152 3.30 7.68 -25.14
C ALA A 152 3.51 8.71 -26.27
N GLU A 153 4.18 9.83 -25.98
CA GLU A 153 4.49 10.88 -26.97
C GLU A 153 5.76 10.58 -27.78
N TYR A 154 6.49 9.51 -27.44
CA TYR A 154 7.74 9.11 -28.10
C TYR A 154 7.57 7.82 -28.89
N ASP A 155 8.29 7.69 -29.99
CA ASP A 155 8.30 6.48 -30.83
C ASP A 155 9.23 5.40 -30.25
N PHE A 156 8.89 4.90 -29.06
CA PHE A 156 9.58 3.76 -28.45
C PHE A 156 8.81 2.47 -28.68
N SER A 157 9.43 1.53 -29.40
CA SER A 157 8.93 0.17 -29.57
C SER A 157 9.59 -0.76 -28.55
N GLY A 158 8.78 -1.53 -27.81
CA GLY A 158 9.27 -2.58 -26.94
C GLY A 158 8.26 -2.96 -25.86
N ARG A 159 8.52 -4.10 -25.21
CA ARG A 159 7.61 -4.68 -24.22
C ARG A 159 7.71 -3.94 -22.89
N VAL A 160 6.57 -3.77 -22.23
CA VAL A 160 6.47 -3.41 -20.82
C VAL A 160 5.89 -4.62 -20.13
N ILE A 161 6.54 -5.11 -19.08
CA ILE A 161 6.21 -6.40 -18.46
C ILE A 161 5.93 -6.18 -16.98
N ASN A 162 4.73 -6.54 -16.54
CA ASN A 162 4.43 -6.68 -15.13
C ASN A 162 4.81 -8.09 -14.64
N GLN A 163 5.63 -8.20 -13.59
CA GLN A 163 5.99 -9.47 -12.98
C GLN A 163 5.55 -9.50 -11.52
N ASP A 164 4.77 -10.51 -11.16
CA ASP A 164 4.37 -10.77 -9.77
C ASP A 164 4.06 -12.27 -9.59
N LEU A 165 3.66 -12.67 -8.38
CA LEU A 165 3.21 -14.02 -8.09
C LEU A 165 1.94 -14.36 -8.89
N PRO A 166 1.74 -15.63 -9.31
CA PRO A 166 0.58 -16.03 -10.11
C PRO A 166 -0.77 -15.66 -9.48
N GLY A 167 -0.90 -15.76 -8.15
CA GLY A 167 -2.12 -15.38 -7.44
C GLY A 167 -2.43 -13.89 -7.52
N THR A 168 -1.41 -13.02 -7.47
CA THR A 168 -1.55 -11.57 -7.63
C THR A 168 -1.94 -11.22 -9.06
N LEU A 169 -1.25 -11.81 -10.05
CA LEU A 169 -1.51 -11.54 -11.46
C LEU A 169 -2.91 -12.01 -11.90
N ALA A 170 -3.46 -13.06 -11.28
CA ALA A 170 -4.81 -13.53 -11.56
C ALA A 170 -5.91 -12.48 -11.21
N THR A 171 -5.62 -11.55 -10.30
CA THR A 171 -6.54 -10.47 -9.90
C THR A 171 -6.17 -9.10 -10.49
N ALA A 172 -5.01 -9.00 -11.15
CA ALA A 172 -4.57 -7.76 -11.76
C ALA A 172 -5.51 -7.34 -12.91
N PRO A 173 -5.73 -6.02 -13.13
CA PRO A 173 -6.52 -5.56 -14.26
C PRO A 173 -5.78 -5.91 -15.55
N LYS A 174 -6.52 -6.28 -16.58
CA LYS A 174 -5.93 -6.46 -17.91
C LYS A 174 -5.67 -5.09 -18.50
N HIS A 175 -4.42 -4.86 -18.91
CA HIS A 175 -4.01 -3.69 -19.68
C HIS A 175 -3.64 -4.19 -21.07
N ASP A 176 -4.07 -3.51 -22.13
CA ASP A 176 -3.92 -4.03 -23.50
C ASP A 176 -2.45 -4.18 -23.95
N ASP A 177 -1.50 -3.53 -23.26
CA ASP A 177 -0.09 -3.43 -23.62
C ASP A 177 0.92 -3.72 -22.47
N ILE A 178 0.49 -4.38 -21.38
CA ILE A 178 1.30 -4.71 -20.18
C ILE A 178 1.08 -6.16 -19.75
#